data_AF-A0A1L9RLJ7-F1
#
_entry.id   AF-A0A1L9RLJ7-F1
#
_cell.length_a   1.000
_cell.length_b   1.000
_cell.length_c   1.000
_cell.angle_alpha   90.00
_cell.angle_beta   90.00
_cell.angle_gamma   90.00
#
_symmetry.space_group_name_H-M   'P 1'
#
loop_
_entity.id
_entity.type
_entity.pdbx_description
1 polymer ?
#
loop_
_entity_poly.entity_id
_entity_poly.type
_entity_poly.pdbx_seq_one_letter_code
_entity_poly.pdbx_strand_id
1 'polypeptide(L)'
;MKISVDRKMVNLTIISGIAVTITLIAALIRVKKAFGISLDKSFARLEARLEKKDHPFWASKVRAVAKVRTVASRKKQKAWIREAEEAEKEEFAIVQRSIYLCERWDLFYQRSLNPGLTPEEQDLFDKIEKEYYEGIDGRSIKLSDTYSRLDRERPAGAWVREFEAMSYDRRWQHQIKECKARGGCCSRLCQCCSKARCGLGGQKGRVDCRAANIHCTPECGCCIRWKRDGETQMDEIQEKKRRDLEWEMNLSFV
;
A
#
# COMPACT_ATOMS: atom_id res chain seq x y z
N MET A 1 41.87 7.36 8.75
CA MET A 1 41.83 8.59 7.93
C MET A 1 40.51 9.33 8.22
N LYS A 2 40.54 10.49 8.92
CA LYS A 2 39.33 11.29 9.19
C LYS A 2 39.23 12.37 8.10
N ILE A 3 38.22 12.27 7.23
CA ILE A 3 37.92 13.34 6.26
C ILE A 3 37.22 14.46 7.03
N SER A 4 37.97 15.52 7.36
CA SER A 4 37.40 16.75 7.92
C SER A 4 36.81 17.57 6.77
N VAL A 5 35.51 17.43 6.55
CA VAL A 5 34.79 18.27 5.58
C VAL A 5 34.58 19.63 6.23
N ASP A 6 35.15 20.67 5.62
CA ASP A 6 35.12 22.05 6.13
C ASP A 6 33.68 22.58 6.19
N ARG A 7 33.15 22.73 7.42
CA ARG A 7 31.81 23.25 7.70
C ARG A 7 31.53 24.60 7.04
N LYS A 8 32.57 25.40 6.74
CA LYS A 8 32.40 26.71 6.10
C LYS A 8 31.99 26.60 4.62
N MET A 9 32.53 25.62 3.89
CA MET A 9 32.15 25.41 2.48
C MET A 9 30.70 24.93 2.35
N VAL A 10 30.25 24.05 3.22
CA VAL A 10 28.86 23.55 3.23
C VAL A 10 27.86 24.69 3.45
N ASN A 11 28.18 25.64 4.35
CA ASN A 11 27.30 26.79 4.63
C ASN A 11 27.18 27.77 3.45
N LEU A 12 28.26 28.03 2.71
CA LEU A 12 28.24 28.92 1.54
C LEU A 12 27.40 28.35 0.38
N THR A 13 27.48 27.04 0.14
CA THR A 13 26.67 26.36 -0.89
C THR A 13 25.18 26.33 -0.53
N ILE A 14 24.84 26.21 0.75
CA ILE A 14 23.45 26.23 1.22
C ILE A 14 22.85 27.63 1.07
N ILE A 15 23.59 28.68 1.47
CA ILE A 15 23.12 30.07 1.41
C ILE A 15 22.88 30.51 -0.04
N SER A 16 23.82 30.18 -0.95
CA SER A 16 23.67 30.51 -2.37
C SER A 16 22.46 29.82 -3.01
N GLY A 17 22.21 28.55 -2.67
CA GLY A 17 21.05 27.82 -3.16
C GLY A 17 19.71 28.36 -2.66
N ILE A 18 19.64 28.82 -1.40
CA ILE A 18 18.42 29.44 -0.84
C ILE A 18 18.10 30.75 -1.57
N ALA A 19 19.10 31.61 -1.76
CA ALA A 19 18.93 32.89 -2.44
C ALA A 19 18.47 32.71 -3.90
N VAL A 20 19.05 31.74 -4.63
CA VAL A 20 18.65 31.39 -5.99
C VAL A 20 17.20 30.89 -6.04
N THR A 21 16.81 30.04 -5.09
CA THR A 21 15.45 29.50 -5.03
C THR A 21 14.41 30.60 -4.74
N ILE A 22 14.69 31.49 -3.79
CA ILE A 22 13.83 32.64 -3.46
C ILE A 22 13.67 33.56 -4.68
N THR A 23 14.78 33.86 -5.37
CA THR A 23 14.79 34.74 -6.54
C THR A 23 13.99 34.13 -7.70
N LEU A 24 14.15 32.84 -7.96
CA LEU A 24 13.37 32.10 -8.95
C LEU A 24 11.87 32.09 -8.62
N ILE A 25 11.51 31.87 -7.35
CA ILE A 25 10.12 31.90 -6.90
C ILE A 25 9.52 33.30 -7.09
N ALA A 26 10.25 34.36 -6.71
CA ALA A 26 9.81 35.74 -6.88
C ALA A 26 9.63 36.09 -8.37
N ALA A 27 10.54 35.63 -9.23
CA ALA A 27 10.42 35.80 -10.68
C ALA A 27 9.19 35.07 -11.25
N LEU A 28 8.93 33.82 -10.83
CA LEU A 28 7.75 33.06 -11.26
C LEU A 28 6.42 33.73 -10.86
N ILE A 29 6.38 34.34 -9.68
CA ILE A 29 5.21 35.10 -9.21
C ILE A 29 4.97 36.33 -10.09
N ARG A 30 6.03 37.07 -10.45
CA ARG A 30 5.95 38.23 -11.35
C ARG A 30 5.49 37.84 -12.75
N VAL A 31 6.02 36.74 -13.29
CA VAL A 31 5.64 36.21 -14.61
C VAL A 31 4.16 35.80 -14.65
N LYS A 32 3.62 35.16 -13.60
CA LYS A 32 2.18 34.88 -13.54
C LYS A 32 1.34 36.15 -13.64
N LYS A 33 1.71 37.17 -12.85
CA LYS A 33 0.96 38.44 -12.83
C LYS A 33 0.96 39.14 -14.19
N ALA A 34 2.05 38.99 -14.95
CA ALA A 34 2.20 39.59 -16.27
C ALA A 34 1.55 38.78 -17.42
N PHE A 35 1.56 37.44 -17.35
CA PHE A 35 1.23 36.58 -18.51
C PHE A 35 0.07 35.60 -18.29
N GLY A 36 -0.61 35.63 -17.15
CA GLY A 36 -1.77 34.75 -16.88
C GLY A 36 -1.42 33.25 -16.80
N ILE A 37 -0.13 32.90 -16.73
CA ILE A 37 0.33 31.52 -16.72
C ILE A 37 -0.04 30.84 -15.39
N SER A 38 -0.56 29.61 -15.46
CA SER A 38 -0.83 28.79 -14.27
C SER A 38 0.45 28.56 -13.46
N LEU A 39 0.44 29.00 -12.20
CA LEU A 39 1.58 28.89 -11.27
C LEU A 39 2.02 27.43 -11.10
N ASP A 40 1.06 26.49 -11.08
CA ASP A 40 1.33 25.05 -10.95
C ASP A 40 2.15 24.50 -12.11
N LYS A 41 1.85 24.95 -13.36
CA LYS A 41 2.61 24.52 -14.54
C LYS A 41 4.05 25.01 -14.48
N SER A 42 4.26 26.23 -14.00
CA SER A 42 5.60 26.80 -13.83
C SER A 42 6.40 26.06 -12.76
N PHE A 43 5.79 25.75 -11.61
CA PHE A 43 6.43 24.95 -10.57
C PHE A 43 6.76 23.54 -11.05
N ALA A 44 5.84 22.87 -11.76
CA ALA A 44 6.09 21.55 -12.31
C ALA A 44 7.29 21.53 -13.29
N ARG A 45 7.38 22.53 -14.18
CA ARG A 45 8.53 22.66 -15.10
C ARG A 45 9.84 22.91 -14.37
N LEU A 46 9.83 23.69 -13.30
CA LEU A 46 11.03 23.95 -12.50
C LEU A 46 11.46 22.70 -11.72
N GLU A 47 10.52 21.99 -11.11
CA GLU A 47 10.77 20.69 -10.44
C GLU A 47 11.42 19.70 -11.41
N ALA A 48 10.82 19.47 -12.59
CA ALA A 48 11.33 18.54 -13.58
C ALA A 48 12.75 18.91 -14.09
N ARG A 49 13.04 20.22 -14.23
CA ARG A 49 14.39 20.68 -14.58
C ARG A 49 15.42 20.42 -13.48
N LEU A 50 15.03 20.55 -12.21
CA LEU A 50 15.90 20.27 -11.07
C LEU A 50 16.14 18.76 -10.93
N GLU A 51 15.11 17.94 -11.11
CA GLU A 51 15.22 16.47 -11.10
C GLU A 51 16.12 15.99 -12.25
N LYS A 52 15.96 16.52 -13.47
CA LYS A 52 16.84 16.20 -14.61
C LYS A 52 18.31 16.58 -14.38
N LYS A 53 18.59 17.52 -13.49
CA LYS A 53 19.95 17.97 -13.12
C LYS A 53 20.47 17.29 -11.84
N ASP A 54 19.81 16.24 -11.38
CA ASP A 54 20.15 15.53 -10.13
C ASP A 54 20.18 16.46 -8.90
N HIS A 55 19.16 17.31 -8.79
CA HIS A 55 18.95 18.21 -7.66
C HIS A 55 17.62 17.91 -6.91
N PRO A 56 17.42 16.68 -6.39
CA PRO A 56 16.16 16.27 -5.79
C PRO A 56 15.79 17.07 -4.52
N PHE A 57 16.79 17.53 -3.76
CA PHE A 57 16.56 18.39 -2.60
C PHE A 57 15.87 19.71 -2.99
N TRP A 58 16.36 20.37 -4.04
CA TRP A 58 15.79 21.64 -4.51
C TRP A 58 14.42 21.42 -5.15
N ALA A 59 14.22 20.34 -5.91
CA ALA A 59 12.91 19.97 -6.43
C ALA A 59 11.89 19.82 -5.30
N SER A 60 12.27 19.16 -4.20
CA SER A 60 11.43 19.02 -3.00
C SER A 60 11.09 20.38 -2.35
N LYS A 61 12.05 21.32 -2.28
CA LYS A 61 11.79 22.67 -1.77
C LYS A 61 10.82 23.45 -2.67
N VAL A 62 10.98 23.39 -3.98
CA VAL A 62 10.05 24.01 -4.94
C VAL A 62 8.64 23.45 -4.75
N ARG A 63 8.52 22.13 -4.61
CA ARG A 63 7.24 21.45 -4.35
C ARG A 63 6.60 21.88 -3.03
N ALA A 64 7.39 22.08 -1.98
CA ALA A 64 6.92 22.59 -0.69
C ALA A 64 6.31 23.99 -0.83
N VAL A 65 6.96 24.89 -1.58
CA VAL A 65 6.42 26.22 -1.86
C VAL A 65 5.15 26.15 -2.71
N ALA A 66 5.15 25.30 -3.74
CA ALA A 66 3.97 25.10 -4.58
C ALA A 66 2.75 24.67 -3.75
N LYS A 67 2.90 23.70 -2.83
CA LYS A 67 1.82 23.25 -1.93
C LYS A 67 1.16 24.36 -1.12
N VAL A 68 1.92 25.39 -0.73
CA VAL A 68 1.41 26.56 0.02
C VAL A 68 0.74 27.57 -0.90
N ARG A 69 1.24 27.72 -2.12
CA ARG A 69 0.80 28.77 -3.07
C ARG A 69 -0.33 28.34 -4.00
N THR A 70 -0.56 27.05 -4.21
CA THR A 70 -1.62 26.52 -5.10
C THR A 70 -2.72 25.78 -4.32
N VAL A 71 -3.41 26.54 -3.46
CA VAL A 71 -4.39 26.01 -2.48
C VAL A 71 -5.71 25.56 -3.13
N ALA A 72 -6.11 26.19 -4.24
CA ALA A 72 -7.45 26.06 -4.84
C ALA A 72 -7.86 24.62 -5.18
N SER A 73 -6.90 23.70 -5.39
CA SER A 73 -7.16 22.29 -5.72
C SER A 73 -6.76 21.30 -4.62
N ARG A 74 -6.37 21.75 -3.42
CA ARG A 74 -5.86 20.86 -2.35
C ARG A 74 -6.84 19.76 -1.96
N LYS A 75 -8.13 20.08 -1.80
CA LYS A 75 -9.18 19.10 -1.45
C LYS A 75 -9.32 18.03 -2.53
N LYS A 76 -9.37 18.44 -3.80
CA LYS A 76 -9.44 17.53 -4.96
C LYS A 76 -8.20 16.64 -5.05
N GLN A 77 -7.00 17.21 -4.93
CA GLN A 77 -5.74 16.44 -4.93
C GLN A 77 -5.71 15.40 -3.80
N LYS A 78 -6.08 15.78 -2.58
CA LYS A 78 -6.11 14.85 -1.44
C LYS A 78 -7.15 13.75 -1.60
N ALA A 79 -8.32 14.06 -2.15
CA ALA A 79 -9.35 13.06 -2.42
C ALA A 79 -8.85 12.03 -3.45
N TRP A 80 -8.26 12.51 -4.55
CA TRP A 80 -7.64 11.65 -5.56
C TRP A 80 -6.52 10.78 -4.99
N ILE A 81 -5.62 11.35 -4.16
CA ILE A 81 -4.53 10.58 -3.52
C ILE A 81 -5.09 9.46 -2.64
N ARG A 82 -6.10 9.75 -1.81
CA ARG A 82 -6.73 8.74 -0.95
C ARG A 82 -7.35 7.61 -1.77
N GLU A 83 -8.00 7.95 -2.87
CA GLU A 83 -8.61 6.97 -3.75
C GLU A 83 -7.55 6.12 -4.47
N ALA A 84 -6.43 6.72 -4.89
CA ALA A 84 -5.31 5.99 -5.46
C ALA A 84 -4.63 5.06 -4.43
N GLU A 85 -4.49 5.49 -3.17
CA GLU A 85 -4.00 4.64 -2.08
C GLU A 85 -4.95 3.48 -1.78
N GLU A 86 -6.25 3.70 -1.86
CA GLU A 86 -7.25 2.63 -1.66
C GLU A 86 -7.26 1.63 -2.82
N ALA A 87 -7.11 2.11 -4.06
CA ALA A 87 -6.95 1.24 -5.23
C ALA A 87 -5.68 0.36 -5.10
N GLU A 88 -4.56 0.93 -4.65
CA GLU A 88 -3.33 0.16 -4.38
C GLU A 88 -3.53 -0.88 -3.27
N LYS A 89 -4.26 -0.54 -2.20
CA LYS A 89 -4.62 -1.49 -1.13
C LYS A 89 -5.50 -2.63 -1.66
N GLU A 90 -6.46 -2.31 -2.51
CA GLU A 90 -7.34 -3.30 -3.12
C GLU A 90 -6.58 -4.21 -4.10
N GLU A 91 -5.64 -3.67 -4.87
CA GLU A 91 -4.74 -4.46 -5.71
C GLU A 91 -3.98 -5.49 -4.88
N PHE A 92 -3.40 -5.06 -3.75
CA PHE A 92 -2.68 -5.95 -2.84
C PHE A 92 -3.61 -6.98 -2.21
N ALA A 93 -4.85 -6.61 -1.90
CA ALA A 93 -5.86 -7.51 -1.35
C ALA A 93 -6.25 -8.60 -2.36
N ILE A 94 -6.51 -8.22 -3.61
CA ILE A 94 -6.79 -9.14 -4.72
C ILE A 94 -5.63 -10.13 -4.88
N VAL A 95 -4.40 -9.62 -5.05
CA VAL A 95 -3.22 -10.48 -5.26
C VAL A 95 -3.02 -11.45 -4.09
N GLN A 96 -3.15 -10.98 -2.84
CA GLN A 96 -3.00 -11.83 -1.67
C GLN A 96 -4.10 -12.88 -1.53
N ARG A 97 -5.34 -12.52 -1.88
CA ARG A 97 -6.46 -13.46 -1.91
C ARG A 97 -6.26 -14.51 -2.98
N SER A 98 -5.83 -14.11 -4.18
CA SER A 98 -5.49 -15.04 -5.28
C SER A 98 -4.42 -16.03 -4.85
N ILE A 99 -3.34 -15.56 -4.22
CA ILE A 99 -2.28 -16.45 -3.69
C ILE A 99 -2.87 -17.44 -2.67
N TYR A 100 -3.67 -16.96 -1.72
CA TYR A 100 -4.31 -17.83 -0.72
C TYR A 100 -5.22 -18.88 -1.38
N LEU A 101 -6.03 -18.48 -2.37
CA LEU A 101 -6.90 -19.40 -3.09
C LEU A 101 -6.10 -20.42 -3.90
N CYS A 102 -5.01 -20.02 -4.57
CA CYS A 102 -4.12 -20.95 -5.26
C CYS A 102 -3.47 -21.95 -4.30
N GLU A 103 -2.93 -21.49 -3.16
CA GLU A 103 -2.37 -22.36 -2.12
C GLU A 103 -3.41 -23.40 -1.64
N ARG A 104 -4.67 -22.99 -1.47
CA ARG A 104 -5.76 -23.89 -1.06
C ARG A 104 -6.19 -24.84 -2.17
N TRP A 105 -6.29 -24.34 -3.40
CA TRP A 105 -6.64 -25.13 -4.58
C TRP A 105 -5.62 -26.24 -4.81
N ASP A 106 -4.31 -25.93 -4.71
CA ASP A 106 -3.25 -26.93 -4.86
C ASP A 106 -3.36 -28.04 -3.81
N LEU A 107 -3.68 -27.70 -2.56
CA LEU A 107 -3.88 -28.70 -1.49
C LEU A 107 -5.03 -29.66 -1.82
N PHE A 108 -6.17 -29.13 -2.26
CA PHE A 108 -7.32 -29.95 -2.66
C PHE A 108 -7.06 -30.73 -3.94
N TYR A 109 -6.35 -30.15 -4.91
CA TYR A 109 -5.97 -30.85 -6.13
C TYR A 109 -5.05 -32.05 -5.82
N GLN A 110 -4.04 -31.89 -4.96
CA GLN A 110 -3.21 -33.03 -4.54
C GLN A 110 -4.02 -34.08 -3.77
N ARG A 111 -4.96 -33.65 -2.93
CA ARG A 111 -5.87 -34.53 -2.18
C ARG A 111 -6.81 -35.32 -3.11
N SER A 112 -7.31 -34.69 -4.17
CA SER A 112 -8.22 -35.32 -5.14
C SER A 112 -7.54 -36.42 -5.95
N LEU A 113 -6.22 -36.33 -6.16
CA LEU A 113 -5.45 -37.36 -6.84
C LEU A 113 -5.32 -38.66 -6.02
N ASN A 114 -5.23 -38.59 -4.69
CA ASN A 114 -5.24 -39.75 -3.78
C ASN A 114 -5.32 -39.27 -2.31
N PRO A 115 -6.31 -39.67 -1.48
CA PRO A 115 -7.35 -40.70 -1.65
C PRO A 115 -8.64 -40.22 -2.34
N GLY A 116 -8.68 -38.99 -2.88
CA GLY A 116 -9.92 -38.35 -3.33
C GLY A 116 -10.43 -37.34 -2.29
N LEU A 117 -11.40 -36.52 -2.70
CA LEU A 117 -12.05 -35.53 -1.82
C LEU A 117 -13.27 -36.13 -1.13
N THR A 118 -13.47 -35.83 0.15
CA THR A 118 -14.78 -36.04 0.79
C THR A 118 -15.83 -35.09 0.20
N PRO A 119 -17.14 -35.35 0.37
CA PRO A 119 -18.19 -34.42 -0.09
C PRO A 119 -18.02 -33.00 0.46
N GLU A 120 -17.58 -32.87 1.72
CA GLU A 120 -17.31 -31.57 2.35
C GLU A 120 -16.07 -30.89 1.74
N GLU A 121 -15.04 -31.66 1.43
CA GLU A 121 -13.84 -31.15 0.75
C GLU A 121 -14.16 -30.73 -0.70
N GLN A 122 -15.04 -31.46 -1.39
CA GLN A 122 -15.51 -31.11 -2.74
C GLN A 122 -16.30 -29.80 -2.73
N ASP A 123 -17.25 -29.62 -1.80
CA ASP A 123 -18.00 -28.36 -1.67
C ASP A 123 -17.07 -27.17 -1.37
N LEU A 124 -16.04 -27.36 -0.54
CA LEU A 124 -15.03 -26.33 -0.31
C LEU A 124 -14.18 -26.04 -1.54
N PHE A 125 -13.83 -27.08 -2.32
CA PHE A 125 -13.09 -26.93 -3.56
C PHE A 125 -13.87 -26.13 -4.60
N ASP A 126 -15.15 -26.46 -4.80
CA ASP A 126 -16.05 -25.76 -5.71
C ASP A 126 -16.23 -24.29 -5.29
N LYS A 127 -16.33 -24.02 -3.99
CA LYS A 127 -16.36 -22.64 -3.44
C LYS A 127 -15.08 -21.87 -3.73
N ILE A 128 -13.92 -22.49 -3.57
CA ILE A 128 -12.61 -21.87 -3.87
C ILE A 128 -12.52 -21.56 -5.36
N GLU A 129 -12.90 -22.51 -6.22
CA GLU A 129 -12.87 -22.35 -7.67
C GLU A 129 -13.79 -21.21 -8.12
N LYS A 130 -15.02 -21.20 -7.61
CA LYS A 130 -15.98 -20.11 -7.85
C LYS A 130 -15.45 -18.76 -7.38
N GLU A 131 -14.91 -18.69 -6.17
CA GLU A 131 -14.36 -17.43 -5.64
C GLU A 131 -13.18 -16.94 -6.48
N TYR A 132 -12.33 -17.86 -6.96
CA TYR A 132 -11.22 -17.51 -7.82
C TYR A 132 -11.70 -16.96 -9.17
N TYR A 133 -12.53 -17.68 -9.92
CA TYR A 133 -12.92 -17.24 -11.26
C TYR A 133 -13.95 -16.12 -11.28
N GLU A 134 -14.95 -16.12 -10.39
CA GLU A 134 -15.98 -15.08 -10.39
C GLU A 134 -15.59 -13.89 -9.51
N GLY A 135 -15.00 -14.18 -8.33
CA GLY A 135 -14.69 -13.16 -7.32
C GLY A 135 -13.44 -12.34 -7.67
N ILE A 136 -12.31 -12.99 -7.91
CA ILE A 136 -11.04 -12.31 -8.19
C ILE A 136 -11.10 -11.58 -9.54
N ASP A 137 -11.61 -12.22 -10.60
CA ASP A 137 -11.66 -11.58 -11.93
C ASP A 137 -12.60 -10.37 -11.90
N GLY A 138 -13.78 -10.50 -11.27
CA GLY A 138 -14.72 -9.39 -11.12
C GLY A 138 -14.12 -8.20 -10.35
N ARG A 139 -13.35 -8.45 -9.27
CA ARG A 139 -12.63 -7.41 -8.55
C ARG A 139 -11.52 -6.79 -9.38
N SER A 140 -10.77 -7.61 -10.13
CA SER A 140 -9.67 -7.17 -10.97
C SER A 140 -10.14 -6.26 -12.10
N ILE A 141 -11.27 -6.57 -12.74
CA ILE A 141 -11.90 -5.73 -13.77
C ILE A 141 -12.29 -4.38 -13.17
N LYS A 142 -13.00 -4.37 -12.04
CA LYS A 142 -13.40 -3.11 -11.35
C LYS A 142 -12.19 -2.27 -10.95
N LEU A 143 -11.12 -2.90 -10.52
CA LEU A 143 -9.88 -2.22 -10.17
C LEU A 143 -9.21 -1.61 -11.43
N SER A 144 -9.19 -2.33 -12.55
CA SER A 144 -8.70 -1.82 -13.83
C SER A 144 -9.48 -0.57 -14.29
N ASP A 145 -10.81 -0.60 -14.19
CA ASP A 145 -11.67 0.56 -14.47
C ASP A 145 -11.37 1.73 -13.53
N THR A 146 -11.13 1.43 -12.25
CA THR A 146 -10.76 2.43 -11.23
C THR A 146 -9.43 3.10 -11.57
N TYR A 147 -8.38 2.33 -11.91
CA TYR A 147 -7.10 2.89 -12.33
C TYR A 147 -7.21 3.71 -13.61
N SER A 148 -7.96 3.21 -14.59
CA SER A 148 -8.23 3.94 -15.84
C SER A 148 -8.92 5.28 -15.58
N ARG A 149 -9.90 5.33 -14.67
CA ARG A 149 -10.55 6.57 -14.26
C ARG A 149 -9.60 7.49 -13.49
N LEU A 150 -8.85 6.96 -12.52
CA LEU A 150 -7.88 7.72 -11.73
C LEU A 150 -6.81 8.39 -12.61
N ASP A 151 -6.36 7.71 -13.66
CA ASP A 151 -5.42 8.27 -14.63
C ASP A 151 -6.05 9.44 -15.42
N ARG A 152 -7.27 9.25 -15.94
CA ARG A 152 -8.01 10.29 -16.68
C ARG A 152 -8.36 11.51 -15.82
N GLU A 153 -8.75 11.29 -14.56
CA GLU A 153 -9.26 12.34 -13.66
C GLU A 153 -8.15 12.97 -12.80
N ARG A 154 -6.89 12.59 -13.02
CA ARG A 154 -5.75 13.02 -12.21
C ARG A 154 -5.66 14.55 -12.11
N PRO A 155 -5.82 15.14 -10.92
CA PRO A 155 -5.71 16.57 -10.77
C PRO A 155 -4.24 17.00 -10.84
N ALA A 156 -3.97 18.07 -11.58
CA ALA A 156 -2.67 18.72 -11.51
C ALA A 156 -2.44 19.33 -10.11
N GLY A 157 -1.20 19.25 -9.62
CA GLY A 157 -0.78 20.01 -8.46
C GLY A 157 0.36 19.37 -7.68
N ALA A 158 0.89 20.13 -6.73
CA ALA A 158 2.10 19.77 -5.99
C ALA A 158 1.93 18.59 -5.02
N TRP A 159 0.71 18.32 -4.56
CA TRP A 159 0.44 17.17 -3.68
C TRP A 159 0.44 15.86 -4.47
N VAL A 160 -0.17 15.84 -5.65
CA VAL A 160 -0.15 14.66 -6.54
C VAL A 160 1.28 14.36 -7.00
N ARG A 161 2.03 15.38 -7.44
CA ARG A 161 3.44 15.19 -7.81
C ARG A 161 4.30 14.69 -6.66
N GLU A 162 4.02 15.12 -5.42
CA GLU A 162 4.73 14.59 -4.26
C GLU A 162 4.43 13.12 -4.04
N PHE A 163 3.15 12.75 -4.15
CA PHE A 163 2.70 11.37 -4.02
C PHE A 163 3.36 10.47 -5.07
N GLU A 164 3.38 10.89 -6.34
CA GLU A 164 4.03 10.18 -7.44
C GLU A 164 5.56 10.10 -7.26
N ALA A 165 6.18 11.15 -6.71
CA ALA A 165 7.62 11.17 -6.44
C ALA A 165 8.01 10.40 -5.17
N MET A 166 7.06 9.92 -4.36
CA MET A 166 7.40 9.09 -3.21
C MET A 166 7.95 7.75 -3.69
N SER A 167 9.16 7.42 -3.25
CA SER A 167 9.72 6.10 -3.50
C SER A 167 8.80 5.01 -2.97
N TYR A 168 8.81 3.89 -3.67
CA TYR A 168 8.12 2.68 -3.24
C TYR A 168 8.47 2.32 -1.79
N ASP A 169 9.76 2.34 -1.42
CA ASP A 169 10.22 2.10 -0.05
C ASP A 169 9.58 3.01 0.99
N ARG A 170 9.36 4.29 0.66
CA ARG A 170 8.73 5.22 1.60
C ARG A 170 7.27 4.86 1.83
N ARG A 171 6.54 4.52 0.76
CA ARG A 171 5.14 4.06 0.83
C ARG A 171 5.05 2.73 1.59
N TRP A 172 5.98 1.82 1.31
CA TRP A 172 6.14 0.55 2.02
C TRP A 172 6.31 0.71 3.53
N GLN A 173 7.23 1.59 3.96
CA GLN A 173 7.44 1.87 5.39
C GLN A 173 6.21 2.46 6.07
N HIS A 174 5.39 3.23 5.33
CA HIS A 174 4.12 3.72 5.85
C HIS A 174 3.12 2.58 6.07
N GLN A 175 2.98 1.68 5.10
CA GLN A 175 2.10 0.51 5.19
C GLN A 175 2.51 -0.43 6.34
N ILE A 176 3.81 -0.63 6.60
CA ILE A 176 4.30 -1.36 7.78
C ILE A 176 3.74 -0.77 9.08
N LYS A 177 3.78 0.56 9.22
CA LYS A 177 3.28 1.23 10.42
C LYS A 177 1.77 1.03 10.57
N GLU A 178 1.01 1.17 9.49
CA GLU A 178 -0.43 0.94 9.50
C GLU A 178 -0.80 -0.52 9.85
N CYS A 179 -0.06 -1.50 9.33
CA CYS A 179 -0.31 -2.90 9.65
C CYS A 179 0.03 -3.22 11.12
N LYS A 180 1.15 -2.69 11.64
CA LYS A 180 1.50 -2.82 13.07
C LYS A 180 0.42 -2.20 13.96
N ALA A 181 -0.04 -1.00 13.64
CA ALA A 181 -1.06 -0.29 14.41
C ALA A 181 -2.40 -1.05 14.48
N ARG A 182 -2.73 -1.83 13.44
CA ARG A 182 -3.93 -2.67 13.37
C ARG A 182 -3.76 -4.06 14.02
N GLY A 183 -2.63 -4.35 14.66
CA GLY A 183 -2.34 -5.68 15.20
C GLY A 183 -2.18 -6.77 14.11
N GLY A 184 -1.90 -6.33 12.88
CA GLY A 184 -1.78 -7.19 11.72
C GLY A 184 -0.48 -7.99 11.69
N CYS A 185 -0.28 -8.68 10.57
CA CYS A 185 0.85 -9.58 10.35
C CYS A 185 2.25 -8.96 10.71
N CYS A 186 2.44 -7.63 10.58
CA CYS A 186 3.68 -6.94 10.97
C CYS A 186 3.92 -6.76 12.47
N SER A 187 2.88 -6.71 13.32
CA SER A 187 3.07 -6.70 14.78
C SER A 187 3.43 -8.09 15.31
N ARG A 188 3.08 -9.14 14.55
CA ARG A 188 3.26 -10.55 14.91
C ARG A 188 4.56 -11.17 14.39
N LEU A 189 5.39 -10.38 13.72
CA LEU A 189 6.68 -10.82 13.18
C LEU A 189 6.59 -12.05 12.24
N CYS A 190 5.47 -12.23 11.51
CA CYS A 190 5.31 -13.33 10.55
C CYS A 190 6.34 -13.30 9.39
N GLN A 191 6.98 -12.15 9.16
CA GLN A 191 7.85 -11.82 8.02
C GLN A 191 7.21 -12.03 6.63
N CYS A 192 5.91 -12.25 6.57
CA CYS A 192 5.16 -12.61 5.38
C CYS A 192 5.01 -11.49 4.33
N CYS A 193 5.37 -10.26 4.71
CA CYS A 193 5.51 -9.09 3.83
C CYS A 193 6.95 -8.83 3.37
N SER A 194 7.95 -9.46 4.02
CA SER A 194 9.37 -9.36 3.65
C SER A 194 9.85 -10.53 2.78
N LYS A 195 9.02 -11.57 2.63
CA LYS A 195 9.29 -12.71 1.76
C LYS A 195 8.71 -12.45 0.37
N ALA A 196 9.52 -12.65 -0.66
CA ALA A 196 8.99 -12.73 -2.02
C ALA A 196 7.97 -13.87 -2.07
N ARG A 197 6.77 -13.59 -2.58
CA ARG A 197 5.77 -14.62 -2.82
C ARG A 197 5.91 -15.05 -4.26
N CYS A 198 6.35 -16.28 -4.47
CA CYS A 198 6.25 -16.91 -5.78
C CYS A 198 4.83 -17.45 -5.91
N GLY A 199 4.17 -17.17 -7.04
CA GLY A 199 3.04 -18.00 -7.46
C GLY A 199 3.54 -19.45 -7.53
N LEU A 200 2.75 -20.38 -7.01
CA LEU A 200 3.10 -21.78 -7.05
C LEU A 200 3.16 -22.23 -8.52
N GLY A 201 4.37 -22.52 -8.98
CA GLY A 201 4.58 -23.57 -9.96
C GLY A 201 4.87 -23.18 -11.40
N GLY A 202 5.44 -22.02 -11.74
CA GLY A 202 6.09 -21.79 -13.06
C GLY A 202 5.23 -22.08 -14.31
N GLN A 203 3.94 -22.34 -14.13
CA GLN A 203 2.98 -22.62 -15.18
C GLN A 203 2.49 -21.26 -15.66
N LYS A 204 2.61 -21.07 -16.98
CA LYS A 204 2.13 -19.88 -17.68
C LYS A 204 0.72 -19.51 -17.18
N GLY A 205 0.59 -18.34 -16.56
CA GLY A 205 -0.70 -17.68 -16.36
C GLY A 205 -1.22 -17.52 -14.92
N ARG A 206 -0.51 -17.93 -13.86
CA ARG A 206 -1.01 -17.75 -12.48
C ARG A 206 -0.02 -16.94 -11.62
N VAL A 207 -0.36 -15.66 -11.45
CA VAL A 207 0.27 -14.63 -10.60
C VAL A 207 1.67 -14.18 -11.04
N ASP A 208 1.74 -13.03 -11.74
CA ASP A 208 3.00 -12.40 -12.16
C ASP A 208 3.87 -12.07 -10.93
N CYS A 209 5.08 -12.62 -10.89
CA CYS A 209 6.07 -12.57 -9.82
C CYS A 209 6.66 -11.15 -9.56
N ARG A 210 6.02 -10.08 -10.03
CA ARG A 210 6.43 -8.69 -9.74
C ARG A 210 6.16 -8.28 -8.29
N ALA A 211 5.48 -9.11 -7.51
CA ALA A 211 5.08 -8.92 -6.12
C ALA A 211 6.22 -9.03 -5.07
N ALA A 212 7.47 -8.76 -5.44
CA ALA A 212 8.51 -8.58 -4.44
C ALA A 212 8.14 -7.35 -3.60
N ASN A 213 7.74 -7.59 -2.34
CA ASN A 213 7.28 -6.63 -1.34
C ASN A 213 5.79 -6.23 -1.38
N ILE A 214 4.81 -7.15 -1.39
CA ILE A 214 3.40 -6.77 -1.12
C ILE A 214 3.10 -6.75 0.38
N HIS A 215 2.46 -5.69 0.86
CA HIS A 215 2.21 -5.50 2.29
C HIS A 215 0.98 -6.26 2.71
N CYS A 216 0.98 -6.87 3.89
CA CYS A 216 -0.16 -7.67 4.34
C CYS A 216 -1.43 -6.83 4.45
N THR A 217 -2.45 -7.27 3.73
CA THR A 217 -3.85 -6.87 3.87
C THR A 217 -4.59 -7.92 4.72
N PRO A 218 -5.85 -7.66 5.13
CA PRO A 218 -6.68 -8.68 5.77
C PRO A 218 -6.87 -9.96 4.93
N GLU A 219 -6.72 -9.88 3.61
CA GLU A 219 -6.83 -11.01 2.67
C GLU A 219 -5.59 -11.91 2.64
N CYS A 220 -4.53 -11.55 3.37
CA CYS A 220 -3.36 -12.40 3.49
C CYS A 220 -3.72 -13.71 4.20
N GLY A 221 -3.38 -14.87 3.59
CA GLY A 221 -3.62 -16.19 4.17
C GLY A 221 -3.19 -16.35 5.64
N CYS A 222 -2.05 -15.77 6.05
CA CYS A 222 -1.66 -15.76 7.47
C CYS A 222 -2.68 -15.02 8.34
N CYS A 223 -3.11 -13.83 7.93
CA CYS A 223 -4.04 -13.00 8.68
C CYS A 223 -5.45 -13.64 8.70
N ILE A 224 -5.86 -14.36 7.64
CA ILE A 224 -7.10 -15.17 7.60
C ILE A 224 -7.02 -16.34 8.60
N ARG A 225 -5.95 -17.14 8.56
CA ARG A 225 -5.74 -18.26 9.49
C ARG A 225 -5.75 -17.78 10.94
N TRP A 226 -5.03 -16.72 11.23
CA TRP A 226 -5.01 -16.12 12.57
C TRP A 226 -6.36 -15.60 13.05
N LYS A 227 -7.21 -15.08 12.17
CA LYS A 227 -8.58 -14.71 12.56
C LYS A 227 -9.38 -15.94 12.94
N ARG A 228 -9.32 -16.98 12.12
CA ARG A 228 -10.00 -18.26 12.37
C ARG A 228 -9.51 -18.92 13.67
N ASP A 229 -8.20 -18.98 13.86
CA ASP A 229 -7.55 -19.58 15.04
C ASP A 229 -7.75 -18.73 16.31
N GLY A 230 -7.81 -17.40 16.16
CA GLY A 230 -8.09 -16.47 17.25
C GLY A 230 -9.57 -16.46 17.67
N GLU A 231 -10.50 -16.65 16.74
CA GLU A 231 -11.92 -16.88 17.03
C GLU A 231 -12.10 -18.21 17.75
N THR A 232 -11.46 -19.29 17.28
CA THR A 232 -11.50 -20.59 17.99
C THR A 232 -10.87 -20.53 19.38
N GLN A 233 -9.74 -19.83 19.57
CA GLN A 233 -9.18 -19.64 20.91
C GLN A 233 -10.07 -18.79 21.82
N MET A 234 -10.71 -17.73 21.31
CA MET A 234 -11.60 -16.90 22.10
C MET A 234 -12.89 -17.64 22.47
N ASP A 235 -13.44 -18.44 21.55
CA ASP A 235 -14.59 -19.31 21.77
C ASP A 235 -14.26 -20.41 22.79
N GLU A 236 -13.09 -21.03 22.70
CA GLU A 236 -12.60 -22.01 23.69
C GLU A 236 -12.39 -21.39 25.09
N ILE A 237 -11.89 -20.15 25.17
CA ILE A 237 -11.73 -19.42 26.43
C ILE A 237 -13.10 -19.06 27.03
N GLN A 238 -14.06 -18.63 26.21
CA GLN A 238 -15.42 -18.32 26.66
C GLN A 238 -16.15 -19.59 27.10
N GLU A 239 -16.01 -20.68 26.37
CA GLU A 239 -16.54 -21.99 26.70
C GLU A 239 -15.97 -22.53 28.03
N LYS A 240 -14.66 -22.36 28.23
CA LYS A 240 -14.00 -22.70 29.49
C LYS A 240 -14.54 -21.85 30.64
N LYS A 241 -14.63 -20.53 30.48
CA LYS A 241 -15.20 -19.64 31.50
C LYS A 241 -16.64 -19.99 31.85
N ARG A 242 -17.45 -20.37 30.85
CA ARG A 242 -18.83 -20.83 31.07
C ARG A 242 -18.87 -22.11 31.89
N ARG A 243 -18.04 -23.11 31.57
CA ARG A 243 -17.93 -24.36 32.34
C ARG A 243 -17.43 -24.12 33.76
N ASP A 244 -16.46 -23.24 33.93
CA ASP A 244 -15.91 -22.89 35.25
C ASP A 244 -17.00 -22.19 36.09
N LEU A 245 -17.79 -21.29 35.51
CA LEU A 245 -18.95 -20.65 36.17
C LEU A 245 -20.08 -21.64 36.50
N GLU A 246 -20.41 -22.56 35.59
CA GLU A 246 -21.41 -23.61 35.84
C GLU A 246 -20.96 -24.54 36.97
N TRP A 247 -19.67 -24.89 37.02
CA TRP A 247 -19.09 -25.66 38.12
C TRP A 247 -19.20 -24.90 39.45
N GLU A 248 -18.80 -23.62 39.48
CA GLU A 248 -18.87 -22.77 40.68
C GLU A 248 -20.31 -22.61 41.18
N MET A 249 -21.27 -22.43 40.26
CA MET A 249 -22.69 -22.39 40.61
C MET A 249 -23.16 -23.72 41.19
N ASN A 250 -22.82 -24.86 40.57
CA ASN A 250 -23.25 -26.17 41.07
C ASN A 250 -22.63 -26.54 42.44
N LEU A 251 -21.41 -26.06 42.74
CA LEU A 251 -20.79 -26.21 44.07
C LEU A 251 -21.48 -25.36 45.15
N SER A 252 -22.16 -24.27 44.77
CA SER A 252 -22.87 -23.41 45.72
C SER A 252 -24.24 -23.95 46.17
N PHE A 253 -24.70 -25.05 45.59
CA PHE A 253 -25.98 -25.72 45.90
C PHE A 253 -25.82 -27.11 46.56
N VAL A 254 -24.59 -27.51 46.90
CA VAL A 254 -24.27 -28.73 47.67
C VAL A 254 -23.71 -28.33 49.02
#